data_AF-A0A832SGP8-F1
#
_entry.id   AF-A0A832SGP8-F1
#
_cell.length_a   1.000
_cell.length_b   1.000
_cell.length_c   1.000
_cell.angle_alpha   90.00
_cell.angle_beta   90.00
_cell.angle_gamma   90.00
#
_symmetry.space_group_name_H-M   'P 1'
#
loop_
_entity.id
_entity.type
_entity.pdbx_description
1 polymer ?
#
loop_
_entity_poly.entity_id
_entity_poly.type
_entity_poly.pdbx_seq_one_letter_code
_entity_poly.pdbx_strand_id
1 'polypeptide(L)' 'MEPYLPPQKSHAGRPRENIRKLFSGILYVVMTGCTWKDVPRRYGSKSTVHRFRLHL' A
#
# COMPACT_ATOMS: atom_id res chain seq x y z
N MET A 1 10.76 -13.53 34.78
CA MET A 1 10.38 -14.12 33.49
C MET A 1 10.57 -13.03 32.45
N GLU A 2 11.77 -12.96 31.89
CA GLU A 2 12.21 -11.96 30.91
C GLU A 2 11.46 -12.15 29.58
N PRO A 3 10.91 -11.11 28.93
CA PRO A 3 10.30 -11.27 27.61
C PRO A 3 11.40 -11.42 26.54
N TYR A 4 11.50 -12.64 25.98
CA TYR A 4 12.46 -13.04 24.94
C TYR A 4 12.18 -12.43 23.55
N LEU A 5 11.16 -11.58 23.39
CA LEU A 5 10.92 -10.94 22.10
C LEU A 5 11.82 -9.71 21.96
N PRO A 6 12.61 -9.61 20.87
CA PRO A 6 13.29 -8.36 20.56
C PRO A 6 12.24 -7.25 20.45
N PRO A 7 12.53 -6.03 20.92
CA PRO A 7 11.60 -4.92 20.88
C PRO A 7 11.10 -4.78 19.44
N GLN A 8 9.78 -4.88 19.27
CA GLN A 8 9.13 -4.70 17.99
C GLN A 8 9.61 -3.35 17.46
N LYS A 9 10.33 -3.36 16.32
CA LYS A 9 10.92 -2.13 15.76
C LYS A 9 9.86 -1.05 15.77
N SER A 10 10.18 0.07 16.43
CA SER A 10 9.35 1.28 16.40
C SER A 10 8.97 1.56 14.95
N HIS A 11 7.78 2.13 14.72
CA HIS A 11 7.32 2.57 13.40
C HIS A 11 8.18 3.74 12.86
N ALA A 12 9.51 3.58 12.84
CA ALA A 12 10.46 4.48 12.23
C ALA A 12 10.39 4.27 10.71
N GLY A 13 9.39 4.91 10.09
CA GLY A 13 9.17 4.90 8.66
C GLY A 13 7.75 5.35 8.30
N ARG A 14 7.50 5.60 7.01
CA ARG A 14 6.14 5.86 6.51
C ARG A 14 5.27 4.64 6.85
N PRO A 15 4.13 4.80 7.55
CA PRO A 15 3.26 3.67 7.85
C PRO A 15 2.94 2.95 6.54
N ARG A 16 3.12 1.62 6.53
CA ARG A 16 2.75 0.78 5.39
C ARG A 16 1.30 1.08 5.05
N GLU A 17 1.08 1.61 3.86
CA GLU A 17 -0.26 1.94 3.39
C GLU A 17 -1.07 0.64 3.34
N ASN A 18 -2.33 0.70 3.78
CA ASN A 18 -3.17 -0.49 3.90
C ASN A 18 -3.17 -1.28 2.58
N ILE A 19 -2.66 -2.52 2.60
CA ILE A 19 -2.54 -3.38 1.40
C ILE A 19 -3.89 -3.52 0.69
N ARG A 20 -4.98 -3.62 1.46
CA ARG A 20 -6.36 -3.62 0.93
C ARG A 20 -6.66 -2.40 0.06
N LYS A 21 -6.23 -1.21 0.46
CA LYS A 21 -6.45 0.03 -0.32
C LYS A 21 -5.66 -0.01 -1.63
N LEU A 22 -4.41 -0.47 -1.59
CA LEU A 22 -3.56 -0.62 -2.78
C LEU A 22 -4.17 -1.60 -3.78
N PHE A 23 -4.66 -2.75 -3.29
CA PHE A 23 -5.31 -3.76 -4.11
C PHE A 23 -6.62 -3.24 -4.72
N SER A 24 -7.43 -2.51 -3.94
CA SER A 24 -8.63 -1.84 -4.48
C SER A 24 -8.29 -0.79 -5.55
N GLY A 25 -7.16 -0.08 -5.42
CA GLY A 25 -6.68 0.85 -6.44
C GLY A 25 -6.26 0.17 -7.73
N ILE A 26 -5.61 -1.00 -7.64
CA ILE A 26 -5.28 -1.83 -8.82
C ILE A 26 -6.56 -2.33 -9.48
N LEU A 27 -7.50 -2.87 -8.68
CA LEU A 27 -8.76 -3.39 -9.21
C LEU A 27 -9.56 -2.27 -9.89
N TYR A 28 -9.56 -1.06 -9.35
CA TYR A 28 -10.19 0.09 -9.98
C TYR A 28 -9.59 0.37 -11.37
N VAL A 29 -8.26 0.40 -11.51
CA VAL A 29 -7.60 0.58 -12.82
C VAL A 29 -8.01 -0.50 -13.81
N VAL A 30 -8.04 -1.76 -13.37
CA VAL A 30 -8.39 -2.90 -14.24
C VAL A 30 -9.87 -2.89 -14.61
N MET A 31 -10.77 -2.56 -13.68
CA MET A 31 -12.22 -2.55 -13.92
C MET A 31 -12.67 -1.33 -14.73
N THR A 32 -12.08 -0.15 -14.48
CA THR A 32 -12.48 1.10 -15.15
C THR A 32 -11.67 1.36 -16.42
N GLY A 33 -10.51 0.72 -16.59
CA GLY A 33 -9.61 0.95 -17.73
C GLY A 33 -8.88 2.30 -17.68
N CYS A 34 -9.03 3.06 -16.58
CA CYS A 34 -8.39 4.37 -16.42
C CYS A 34 -6.89 4.25 -16.17
N THR A 35 -6.13 5.31 -16.41
CA THR A 35 -4.70 5.31 -16.13
C THR A 35 -4.41 5.34 -14.63
N TRP A 36 -3.21 4.92 -14.21
CA TRP A 36 -2.75 5.06 -12.81
C TRP A 36 -2.77 6.50 -12.29
N LYS A 37 -2.77 7.49 -13.20
CA LYS A 37 -2.86 8.92 -12.86
C LYS A 37 -4.27 9.31 -12.42
N ASP A 38 -5.28 8.55 -12.80
CA ASP A 38 -6.68 8.84 -12.48
C ASP A 38 -7.17 8.07 -11.25
N VAL A 39 -6.31 7.24 -10.65
CA VAL A 39 -6.64 6.50 -9.43
C VAL A 39 -6.95 7.46 -8.30
N PRO A 40 -8.14 7.35 -7.66
CA PRO A 40 -8.51 8.15 -6.52
C PRO A 40 -7.49 8.03 -5.38
N ARG A 41 -7.11 9.17 -4.79
CA ARG A 41 -6.18 9.23 -3.65
C ARG A 41 -6.66 8.46 -2.41
N ARG A 42 -7.95 8.10 -2.38
CA ARG A 42 -8.58 7.17 -1.42
C ARG A 42 -7.86 5.81 -1.34
N TYR A 43 -7.31 5.33 -2.44
CA TYR A 43 -6.66 4.02 -2.53
C TYR A 43 -5.18 4.03 -2.10
N GLY A 44 -4.63 5.21 -1.78
CA GLY A 44 -3.23 5.42 -1.43
C GLY A 44 -2.56 6.39 -2.39
N SER A 45 -1.28 6.68 -2.16
CA SER A 45 -0.52 7.48 -3.12
C SER A 45 -0.33 6.72 -4.43
N LYS A 46 -0.43 7.41 -5.58
CA LYS A 46 -0.17 6.83 -6.91
C LYS A 46 1.16 6.08 -6.97
N SER A 47 2.19 6.64 -6.32
CA SER A 47 3.52 6.04 -6.21
C SER A 47 3.52 4.74 -5.42
N THR A 48 2.68 4.62 -4.39
CA THR A 48 2.57 3.40 -3.57
C THR A 48 1.83 2.31 -4.34
N VAL A 49 0.74 2.65 -5.01
CA VAL A 49 -0.05 1.69 -5.82
C VAL A 49 0.78 1.17 -7.00
N HIS A 50 1.49 2.07 -7.70
CA HIS A 50 2.37 1.68 -8.80
C HIS A 50 3.52 0.80 -8.32
N ARG A 51 4.17 1.17 -7.21
CA ARG A 51 5.21 0.34 -6.58
C ARG A 51 4.67 -1.03 -6.18
N PHE A 52 3.48 -1.09 -5.60
CA PHE A 52 2.85 -2.35 -5.21
C PHE A 52 2.59 -3.26 -6.41
N ARG A 53 2.14 -2.71 -7.55
CA ARG A 53 2.03 -3.47 -8.80
C ARG A 53 3.38 -3.97 -9.33
N LEU A 54 4.47 -3.23 -9.16
CA LEU A 54 5.81 -3.69 -9.55
C LEU A 54 6.35 -4.81 -8.65
N HIS A 55 5.79 -4.96 -7.44
CA HIS A 55 6.17 -6.01 -6.48
C HIS A 55 5.16 -7.16 -6.45
N LEU A 56 4.15 -7.12 -7.33
CA LEU A 56 3.19 -8.20 -7.54
C LEU A 56 3.73 -9.12 -8.64
#